data_AF-K1YTR5-F1
#
_entry.id   AF-K1YTR5-F1
#
_cell.length_a   1.000
_cell.length_b   1.000
_cell.length_c   1.000
_cell.angle_alpha   90.00
_cell.angle_beta   90.00
_cell.angle_gamma   90.00
#
_symmetry.space_group_name_H-M   'P 1'
#
loop_
_entity.id
_entity.type
_entity.pdbx_description
1 polymer ?
#
loop_
_entity_poly.entity_id
_entity_poly.type
_entity_poly.pdbx_seq_one_letter_code
_entity_poly.pdbx_strand_id
1 'polypeptide(L)' 'MMTGVFLMLAGIGIVFGSVSLTFIGTPVFVLASILEFKHIEEPELEKRFGKAYLEYKERTPIIVPRLYRK' A
#
# COMPACT_ATOMS: atom_id res chain seq x y z
N MET A 1 3.90 0.04 -6.85
CA MET A 1 2.72 -0.09 -7.74
C MET A 1 1.42 0.30 -7.02
N MET A 2 1.12 -0.31 -5.87
CA MET A 2 -0.19 -0.21 -5.21
C MET A 2 -0.61 1.19 -4.79
N THR A 3 0.31 2.07 -4.38
CA THR A 3 0.01 3.50 -4.15
C THR A 3 -0.61 4.17 -5.38
N GLY A 4 -0.13 3.84 -6.59
CA GLY A 4 -0.71 4.34 -7.84
C GLY A 4 -2.11 3.79 -8.10
N VAL A 5 -2.35 2.51 -7.77
CA VAL A 5 -3.69 1.90 -7.85
C VAL A 5 -4.65 2.58 -6.88
N PHE A 6 -4.22 2.88 -5.66
CA PHE A 6 -5.04 3.61 -4.67
C PHE A 6 -5.42 5.01 -5.18
N LEU A 7 -4.45 5.74 -5.75
CA LEU A 7 -4.71 7.06 -6.35
C LEU A 7 -5.65 6.97 -7.55
N MET A 8 -5.51 5.93 -8.38
CA MET A 8 -6.39 5.70 -9.53
C MET A 8 -7.83 5.44 -9.07
N LEU A 9 -8.02 4.59 -8.07
CA LEU A 9 -9.34 4.24 -7.54
C LEU A 9 -10.02 5.45 -6.89
N ALA A 10 -9.27 6.23 -6.10
CA ALA A 10 -9.73 7.52 -5.57
C ALA A 10 -10.09 8.50 -6.69
N GLY A 11 -9.23 8.62 -7.71
CA GLY A 11 -9.42 9.50 -8.85
C GLY A 11 -10.67 9.17 -9.65
N ILE A 12 -10.94 7.88 -9.89
CA ILE A 12 -12.18 7.42 -10.52
C ILE A 12 -13.38 7.82 -9.66
N GLY A 13 -13.33 7.57 -8.35
CA GLY A 13 -14.39 7.99 -7.43
C GLY A 13 -14.70 9.49 -7.51
N ILE A 14 -13.66 10.32 -7.57
CA ILE A 14 -13.79 11.78 -7.64
C ILE A 14 -14.33 12.23 -9.00
N VAL A 15 -13.77 11.73 -10.10
CA VAL A 15 -14.15 12.13 -11.48
C VAL A 15 -15.62 11.79 -11.76
N PHE A 16 -16.11 10.67 -11.26
CA PHE A 16 -17.51 10.27 -11.40
C PHE A 16 -18.44 10.80 -10.30
N GLY A 17 -17.93 11.62 -9.37
CA GLY A 17 -18.72 12.19 -8.27
C GLY A 17 -19.26 11.16 -7.27
N SER A 18 -18.66 9.97 -7.21
CA SER A 18 -19.11 8.87 -6.34
C SER A 18 -18.52 9.01 -4.93
N VAL A 19 -19.34 9.52 -4.01
CA VAL A 19 -18.98 9.64 -2.59
C VAL A 19 -18.72 8.27 -1.97
N SER A 20 -19.52 7.26 -2.31
CA SER A 20 -19.36 5.90 -1.78
C SER A 20 -18.05 5.26 -2.25
N LEU A 21 -17.70 5.37 -3.53
CA LEU A 21 -16.43 4.82 -4.03
C LEU A 21 -15.22 5.56 -3.44
N THR A 22 -15.30 6.88 -3.33
CA THR A 22 -14.19 7.71 -2.84
C THR A 22 -13.94 7.54 -1.34
N PHE A 23 -14.99 7.58 -0.53
CA PHE A 23 -14.88 7.64 0.94
C PHE A 23 -15.17 6.32 1.66
N ILE A 24 -15.73 5.33 0.97
CA ILE A 24 -15.99 4.01 1.56
C ILE A 24 -15.19 2.94 0.82
N GLY A 25 -15.40 2.80 -0.49
CA GLY A 25 -14.75 1.78 -1.30
C GLY A 25 -13.22 1.87 -1.28
N THR A 26 -12.69 3.06 -1.56
CA THR A 26 -11.23 3.26 -1.63
C THR A 26 -10.56 3.05 -0.27
N PRO A 27 -11.01 3.64 0.86
CA PRO A 27 -10.38 3.38 2.16
C PRO A 27 -10.47 1.91 2.59
N VAL A 28 -11.60 1.24 2.36
CA VAL A 28 -11.75 -0.19 2.66
C VAL A 28 -10.74 -1.02 1.85
N PHE A 29 -10.60 -0.72 0.56
CA PHE A 29 -9.63 -1.40 -0.31
C PHE A 29 -8.19 -1.18 0.16
N VAL A 30 -7.83 0.07 0.49
CA VAL A 30 -6.50 0.41 1.02
C VAL A 30 -6.21 -0.36 2.30
N LEU A 31 -7.15 -0.40 3.25
CA LEU A 31 -6.99 -1.14 4.51
C LEU A 31 -6.82 -2.64 4.27
N ALA A 32 -7.61 -3.23 3.38
CA ALA A 32 -7.49 -4.63 3.02
C ALA A 32 -6.13 -4.96 2.39
N SER A 33 -5.64 -4.13 1.47
CA SER A 33 -4.31 -4.30 0.88
C SER A 33 -3.19 -4.20 1.92
N ILE A 34 -3.29 -3.27 2.88
CA ILE A 34 -2.29 -3.14 3.94
C ILE A 34 -2.24 -4.41 4.80
N LEU A 35 -3.39 -5.00 5.11
CA LEU A 35 -3.46 -6.26 5.85
C LEU A 35 -2.84 -7.41 5.05
N GLU A 36 -3.13 -7.49 3.75
CA GLU A 36 -2.59 -8.50 2.86
C GLU A 36 -1.07 -8.39 2.73
N PHE A 37 -0.52 -7.19 2.51
CA PHE A 37 0.93 -6.97 2.44
C PHE A 37 1.62 -7.41 3.73
N LYS A 38 1.07 -7.05 4.88
CA LYS A 38 1.70 -7.33 6.18
C LYS A 38 1.66 -8.81 6.55
N HIS A 39 0.58 -9.52 6.21
CA HIS A 39 0.38 -10.90 6.67
C HIS A 39 0.71 -11.97 5.63
N ILE A 40 0.74 -11.60 4.34
CA ILE A 40 0.91 -12.55 3.24
C ILE A 40 2.16 -12.20 2.44
N GLU A 41 2.22 -11.00 1.85
CA GLU A 41 3.29 -10.63 0.93
C GLU A 41 4.65 -10.51 1.63
N GLU A 42 4.75 -9.73 2.72
CA GLU A 42 6.02 -9.54 3.44
C GLU A 42 6.60 -10.85 3.98
N PRO A 43 5.84 -11.74 4.66
CA PRO A 43 6.36 -13.02 5.11
C PRO A 43 6.81 -13.93 3.96
N GLU A 44 6.14 -13.88 2.80
CA GLU A 44 6.58 -14.63 1.63
C GLU A 44 7.90 -14.09 1.07
N LEU A 45 8.02 -12.76 0.96
CA LEU A 45 9.22 -12.09 0.48
C LEU A 45 10.41 -12.32 1.43
N GLU A 46 10.18 -12.30 2.74
CA GLU A 46 11.19 -12.64 3.74
C GLU A 46 11.67 -14.09 3.58
N LYS A 47 10.77 -15.04 3.32
CA LYS A 47 11.14 -16.45 3.06
C LYS A 47 11.92 -16.62 1.77
N ARG A 48 11.56 -15.89 0.71
CA ARG A 48 12.15 -16.02 -0.63
C ARG A 48 13.50 -15.33 -0.77
N PHE A 49 13.67 -14.16 -0.14
CA PHE A 49 14.82 -13.28 -0.34
C PHE A 49 15.67 -13.09 0.92
N GLY A 50 15.17 -13.51 2.09
CA GLY A 50 15.92 -13.52 3.34
C GLY A 50 16.49 -12.15 3.72
N LYS A 51 17.79 -12.12 4.03
CA LYS A 51 18.48 -10.94 4.54
C LYS A 51 18.41 -9.72 3.60
N ALA A 52 18.47 -9.94 2.29
CA ALA A 52 18.41 -8.85 1.32
C ALA A 52 17.07 -8.08 1.39
N TYR A 53 15.97 -8.80 1.61
CA TYR A 53 14.66 -8.19 1.77
C TYR A 53 14.49 -7.53 3.14
N LEU A 54 15.03 -8.12 4.20
CA LEU A 54 15.01 -7.51 5.54
C LEU A 54 15.72 -6.15 5.55
N GLU A 55 16.91 -6.04 4.95
CA GLU A 55 17.64 -4.76 4.83
C GLU A 55 16.88 -3.73 3.97
N TYR A 56 16.19 -4.19 2.93
CA TYR A 56 15.33 -3.33 2.11
C TYR A 56 14.11 -2.82 2.89
N LYS A 57 13.44 -3.71 3.63
CA LYS A 57 12.26 -3.43 4.46
C LYS A 57 12.55 -2.41 5.56
N GLU A 58 13.73 -2.45 6.18
CA GLU A 58 14.14 -1.44 7.18
C GLU A 58 14.28 -0.03 6.59
N ARG A 59 14.69 0.06 5.32
CA ARG A 59 14.91 1.33 4.62
C ARG A 59 13.64 1.88 3.98
N THR A 60 12.71 1.01 3.60
CA THR A 60 11.54 1.36 2.80
C THR A 60 10.24 1.10 3.58
N PRO A 61 9.58 2.14 4.14
CA PRO A 61 8.28 1.97 4.77
C PRO A 61 7.20 1.56 3.74
N ILE A 62 6.22 0.76 4.19
CA ILE A 62 5.20 0.13 3.32
C ILE A 62 4.27 1.16 2.64
N ILE A 63 3.85 2.20 3.38
CA ILE A 63 2.75 3.08 2.94
C ILE A 63 3.19 4.54 2.86
N VAL A 64 3.71 5.09 3.97
CA VAL A 64 4.04 6.51 4.06
C VAL A 64 5.54 6.67 3.81
N PRO A 65 5.96 7.28 2.69
CA PRO A 65 7.37 7.52 2.43
C PRO A 65 7.96 8.43 3.51
N ARG A 66 9.22 8.19 3.88
CA ARG A 66 9.95 9.08 4.78
C ARG A 66 10.22 10.39 4.03
N LEU A 67 9.47 11.45 4.37
CA LEU A 67 9.58 12.76 3.72
C LEU A 67 10.90 13.49 4.03
N TYR A 68 11.57 13.10 5.11
CA TYR A 68 12.89 13.62 5.48
C TYR A 68 13.85 12.46 5.70
N ARG A 69 14.97 12.49 4.99
CA ARG A 69 16.13 11.64 5.24
C ARG A 69 17.00 12.41 6.24
N LYS A 70 17.21 11.87 7.45
CA LYS A 70 18.36 12.29 8.27
C LYS A 70 19.64 11.81 7.61
#